data_AF-A0A1G1LI96-F1
#
_entry.id   AF-A0A1G1LI96-F1
#
_cell.length_a   1.000
_cell.length_b   1.000
_cell.length_c   1.000
_cell.angle_alpha   90.00
_cell.angle_beta   90.00
_cell.angle_gamma   90.00
#
_symmetry.space_group_name_H-M   'P 1'
#
loop_
_entity.id
_entity.type
_entity.pdbx_description
1 polymer ?
#
loop_
_entity_poly.entity_id
_entity_poly.type
_entity_poly.pdbx_seq_one_letter_code
_entity_poly.pdbx_strand_id
1 'polypeptide(L)'
;MTSLVSMNRFVVVLLAVLLSGVHPTVTYAEPSPEMLREFIRAYLAQQEKLQGAFAIVDPRTGGLRRLELVRVHERVGKTGDYYYSCTDMKDVQTGDLLDLDFDVEDLGGKFGLVDIRIHKDNGSPRYTYDENDNLIPLP
;
A
#
# COMPACT_ATOMS: atom_id res chain seq x y z
N MET A 1 -42.19 -44.47 -3.79
CA MET A 1 -42.87 -43.62 -2.78
C MET A 1 -42.09 -42.33 -2.70
N THR A 2 -42.67 -41.30 -3.29
CA THR A 2 -42.20 -39.92 -3.42
C THR A 2 -42.17 -39.25 -2.05
N SER A 3 -41.02 -38.68 -1.66
CA SER A 3 -40.96 -37.78 -0.51
C SER A 3 -40.59 -36.38 -0.96
N LEU A 4 -41.49 -35.46 -0.61
CA LEU A 4 -41.56 -34.06 -0.99
C LEU A 4 -40.28 -33.29 -0.65
N VAL A 5 -39.82 -32.49 -1.62
CA VAL A 5 -38.93 -31.35 -1.38
C VAL A 5 -39.76 -30.24 -0.72
N SER A 6 -39.49 -29.95 0.55
CA SER A 6 -40.05 -28.80 1.25
C SER A 6 -39.24 -27.56 0.89
N MET A 7 -39.86 -26.68 0.11
CA MET A 7 -39.30 -25.44 -0.39
C MET A 7 -39.58 -24.32 0.63
N ASN A 8 -38.62 -24.05 1.53
CA ASN A 8 -38.75 -22.94 2.49
C ASN A 8 -38.51 -21.60 1.77
N ARG A 9 -39.59 -20.88 1.48
CA ARG A 9 -39.56 -19.49 1.00
C ARG A 9 -39.32 -18.58 2.21
N PHE A 10 -38.06 -18.22 2.46
CA PHE A 10 -37.75 -17.13 3.40
C PHE A 10 -37.92 -15.78 2.69
N VAL A 11 -39.01 -15.10 3.03
CA VAL A 11 -39.18 -13.67 2.74
C VAL A 11 -38.24 -12.91 3.66
N VAL A 12 -37.12 -12.41 3.13
CA VAL A 12 -36.25 -11.47 3.86
C VAL A 12 -36.90 -10.09 3.77
N VAL A 13 -37.59 -9.69 4.84
CA VAL A 13 -38.04 -8.31 5.03
C VAL A 13 -36.82 -7.49 5.40
N LEU A 14 -36.29 -6.70 4.46
CA LEU A 14 -35.29 -5.67 4.73
C LEU A 14 -35.98 -4.52 5.48
N LEU A 15 -35.94 -4.57 6.81
CA LEU A 15 -36.29 -3.45 7.66
C LEU A 15 -35.12 -2.45 7.62
N ALA A 16 -35.23 -1.42 6.78
CA ALA A 16 -34.30 -0.30 6.78
C ALA A 16 -34.51 0.52 8.07
N VAL A 17 -33.72 0.21 9.10
CA VAL A 17 -33.61 1.07 10.27
C VAL A 17 -32.70 2.24 9.90
N LEU A 18 -33.30 3.40 9.63
CA LEU A 18 -32.60 4.68 9.57
C LEU A 18 -32.13 5.05 10.98
N LEU A 19 -30.97 4.53 11.40
CA LEU A 19 -30.22 5.11 12.52
C LEU A 19 -29.52 6.36 11.99
N SER A 20 -30.11 7.53 12.25
CA SER A 20 -29.39 8.80 12.33
C SER A 20 -28.43 8.73 13.53
N GLY A 21 -27.34 7.99 13.35
CA GLY A 21 -26.24 7.89 14.29
C GLY A 21 -25.24 9.00 14.03
N VAL A 22 -25.11 9.93 14.98
CA VAL A 22 -23.88 10.71 15.15
C VAL A 22 -22.76 9.69 15.32
N HIS A 23 -21.92 9.50 14.30
CA HIS A 23 -20.71 8.72 14.45
C HIS A 23 -19.83 9.49 15.44
N PRO A 24 -19.40 8.89 16.57
CA PRO A 24 -18.39 9.53 17.40
C PRO A 24 -17.16 9.70 16.51
N THR A 25 -16.75 10.95 16.28
CA THR A 25 -15.41 11.26 15.76
C THR A 25 -14.42 10.83 16.82
N VAL A 26 -14.08 9.55 16.81
CA VAL A 26 -12.90 9.05 17.50
C VAL A 26 -11.73 9.69 16.78
N THR A 27 -11.16 10.73 17.37
CA THR A 27 -9.90 11.30 16.92
C THR A 27 -8.81 10.29 17.25
N TYR A 28 -8.41 9.51 16.25
CA TYR A 28 -7.24 8.64 16.35
C TYR A 28 -5.99 9.51 16.41
N ALA A 29 -5.05 9.13 17.28
CA ALA A 29 -3.74 9.77 17.30
C ALA A 29 -3.02 9.47 15.99
N GLU A 30 -2.25 10.45 15.52
CA GLU A 30 -1.36 10.32 14.39
C GLU A 30 -0.46 9.08 14.53
N PRO A 31 -0.27 8.29 13.46
CA PRO A 31 0.55 7.10 13.51
C PRO A 31 2.02 7.45 13.76
N SER A 32 2.70 6.61 14.55
CA SER A 32 4.14 6.78 14.72
C SER A 32 4.89 6.37 13.43
N PRO A 33 6.08 6.94 13.16
CA PRO A 33 6.92 6.50 12.04
C PRO A 33 7.25 5.01 12.06
N GLU A 34 7.35 4.38 13.24
CA GLU A 34 7.58 2.94 13.35
C GLU A 34 6.38 2.13 12.87
N MET A 35 5.15 2.54 13.21
CA MET A 35 3.94 1.84 12.78
C MET A 35 3.81 1.81 11.24
N LEU A 36 4.16 2.90 10.57
CA LEU A 36 4.16 2.98 9.11
C LEU A 36 5.24 2.09 8.48
N ARG A 37 6.43 2.03 9.08
CA ARG A 37 7.51 1.16 8.60
C ARG A 37 7.20 -0.32 8.83
N GLU A 38 6.58 -0.67 9.95
CA GLU A 38 6.09 -2.04 10.21
C GLU A 38 4.99 -2.44 9.23
N PHE A 39 4.07 -1.53 8.90
CA PHE A 39 3.07 -1.78 7.86
C PHE A 39 3.71 -2.11 6.51
N ILE A 40 4.70 -1.32 6.07
CA ILE A 40 5.41 -1.55 4.81
C ILE A 40 6.17 -2.88 4.85
N ARG A 41 6.88 -3.19 5.95
CA ARG A 41 7.56 -4.48 6.13
C ARG A 41 6.60 -5.65 6.06
N ALA A 42 5.47 -5.56 6.77
CA ALA A 42 4.47 -6.62 6.79
C ALA A 42 3.85 -6.84 5.41
N TYR A 43 3.54 -5.75 4.68
CA TYR A 43 3.07 -5.82 3.31
C TYR A 43 4.06 -6.53 2.40
N LEU A 44 5.33 -6.10 2.39
CA LEU A 44 6.37 -6.69 1.55
C LEU A 44 6.62 -8.17 1.90
N ALA A 45 6.76 -8.50 3.19
CA ALA A 45 6.94 -9.87 3.63
C ALA A 45 5.77 -10.78 3.22
N GLN A 46 4.53 -10.26 3.23
CA GLN A 46 3.37 -11.00 2.77
C GLN A 46 3.41 -11.24 1.25
N GLN A 47 3.87 -10.26 0.45
CA GLN A 47 4.04 -10.42 -1.00
C GLN A 47 5.14 -11.45 -1.32
N GLU A 48 6.29 -11.35 -0.65
CA GLU A 48 7.40 -12.30 -0.79
C GLU A 48 7.00 -13.72 -0.40
N LYS A 49 6.24 -13.89 0.69
CA LYS A 49 5.73 -15.20 1.10
C LYS A 49 4.81 -15.84 0.05
N LEU A 50 4.00 -15.05 -0.65
CA LEU A 50 3.03 -15.56 -1.62
C LEU A 50 3.64 -15.83 -2.99
N GLN A 51 4.60 -14.99 -3.41
CA GLN A 51 5.07 -14.95 -4.79
C GLN A 51 6.57 -15.28 -4.92
N GLY A 52 7.28 -15.39 -3.79
CA GLY A 52 8.73 -15.53 -3.70
C GLY A 52 9.50 -14.20 -3.82
N ALA A 53 8.84 -13.11 -4.23
CA ALA A 53 9.41 -11.77 -4.31
C ALA A 53 8.27 -10.73 -4.36
N PHE A 54 8.55 -9.47 -4.05
CA PHE A 54 7.65 -8.36 -4.38
C PHE A 54 7.70 -8.07 -5.89
N ALA A 55 6.54 -8.02 -6.55
CA ALA A 55 6.45 -7.82 -8.00
C ALA A 55 5.83 -6.46 -8.32
N ILE A 56 6.48 -5.69 -9.20
CA ILE A 56 5.99 -4.38 -9.66
C ILE A 56 6.29 -4.18 -11.14
N VAL A 57 5.35 -3.64 -11.90
CA VAL A 57 5.59 -3.23 -13.29
C VAL A 57 6.34 -1.91 -13.28
N ASP A 58 7.50 -1.87 -13.91
CA ASP A 58 8.29 -0.66 -14.07
C ASP A 58 7.70 0.20 -15.19
N PRO A 59 7.12 1.37 -14.90
CA PRO A 59 6.47 2.19 -15.93
C PRO A 59 7.47 2.78 -16.94
N ARG A 60 8.76 2.86 -16.61
CA ARG A 60 9.81 3.38 -17.50
C ARG A 60 10.19 2.36 -18.58
N THR A 61 10.18 1.07 -18.24
CA THR A 61 10.59 -0.01 -19.17
C THR A 61 9.42 -0.87 -19.67
N GLY A 62 8.27 -0.81 -18.99
CA GLY A 62 7.14 -1.74 -19.17
C GLY A 62 7.42 -3.14 -18.61
N GLY A 63 8.60 -3.39 -18.05
CA GLY A 63 9.04 -4.70 -17.58
C GLY A 63 8.57 -5.02 -16.16
N LEU A 64 8.36 -6.31 -15.88
CA LEU A 64 8.10 -6.78 -14.52
C LEU A 64 9.40 -6.85 -13.73
N ARG A 65 9.49 -6.11 -12.62
CA ARG A 65 10.56 -6.21 -11.63
C ARG A 65 10.16 -7.19 -10.54
N ARG A 66 11.12 -7.99 -10.09
CA ARG A 66 10.96 -8.92 -8.97
C ARG A 66 11.98 -8.58 -7.91
N LEU A 67 11.51 -8.16 -6.74
CA LEU A 67 12.29 -7.43 -5.76
C LEU A 67 12.25 -8.13 -4.40
N GLU A 68 13.38 -8.13 -3.71
CA GLU A 68 13.52 -8.53 -2.31
C GLU A 68 13.83 -7.31 -1.45
N LEU A 69 13.20 -7.20 -0.29
CA LEU A 69 13.45 -6.11 0.65
C LEU A 69 14.86 -6.18 1.21
N VAL A 70 15.62 -5.09 1.07
CA VAL A 70 16.90 -4.89 1.76
C VAL A 70 16.67 -4.17 3.09
N ARG A 71 15.96 -3.04 3.07
CA ARG A 71 15.58 -2.29 4.29
C ARG A 71 14.50 -1.25 4.02
N VAL A 72 13.82 -0.83 5.09
CA VAL A 72 12.95 0.37 5.10
C VAL A 72 13.73 1.52 5.74
N HIS A 73 13.71 2.71 5.13
CA HIS A 73 14.41 3.90 5.64
C HIS A 73 13.73 4.42 6.90
N GLU A 74 14.50 5.09 7.76
CA GLU A 74 13.96 5.62 9.02
C GLU A 74 13.05 6.84 8.82
N ARG A 75 13.34 7.65 7.80
CA ARG A 75 12.55 8.85 7.53
C ARG A 75 11.16 8.46 7.05
N VAL A 76 10.16 9.02 7.71
CA VAL A 76 8.78 9.06 7.27
C VAL A 76 8.43 10.52 7.02
N GLY A 77 7.87 10.81 5.85
CA GLY A 77 7.38 12.13 5.50
C GLY A 77 5.85 12.14 5.34
N LYS A 78 5.32 13.32 5.05
CA LYS A 78 3.94 13.52 4.61
C LYS A 78 3.93 14.26 3.28
N THR A 79 3.00 13.88 2.41
CA THR A 79 2.68 14.58 1.16
C THR A 79 1.16 14.60 1.02
N GLY A 80 0.57 15.79 1.12
CA GLY A 80 -0.88 15.93 1.24
C GLY A 80 -1.42 15.17 2.47
N ASP A 81 -2.42 14.32 2.24
CA ASP A 81 -3.07 13.50 3.27
C ASP A 81 -2.36 12.16 3.52
N TYR A 82 -1.28 11.87 2.79
CA TYR A 82 -0.58 10.59 2.84
C TYR A 82 0.75 10.69 3.58
N TYR A 83 1.13 9.59 4.22
CA TYR A 83 2.47 9.37 4.73
C TYR A 83 3.30 8.66 3.67
N TYR A 84 4.62 8.86 3.68
CA TYR A 84 5.50 8.08 2.83
C TYR A 84 6.77 7.62 3.53
N SER A 85 7.28 6.47 3.09
CA SER A 85 8.61 5.97 3.45
C SER A 85 9.27 5.27 2.27
N CYS A 86 10.59 5.37 2.20
CA CYS A 86 11.40 4.76 1.15
C CYS A 86 11.90 3.39 1.59
N THR A 87 12.09 2.49 0.63
CA THR A 87 12.72 1.18 0.85
C THR A 87 13.88 1.00 -0.12
N ASP A 88 14.93 0.32 0.33
CA ASP A 88 15.93 -0.25 -0.59
C ASP A 88 15.46 -1.66 -0.94
N MET A 89 15.41 -1.95 -2.22
CA MET A 89 14.96 -3.22 -2.78
C MET A 89 16.02 -3.77 -3.73
N LYS A 90 16.24 -5.08 -3.75
CA LYS A 90 17.15 -5.72 -4.70
C LYS A 90 16.37 -6.49 -5.75
N ASP A 91 16.65 -6.23 -7.02
CA ASP A 91 16.10 -7.02 -8.11
C ASP A 91 16.73 -8.42 -8.13
N VAL A 92 15.91 -9.45 -8.05
CA VAL A 92 16.38 -10.85 -7.98
C VAL A 92 16.93 -11.36 -9.31
N GLN A 93 16.57 -10.72 -10.43
CA GLN A 93 17.02 -11.10 -11.77
C GLN A 93 18.29 -10.35 -12.17
N THR A 94 18.32 -9.04 -11.95
CA THR A 94 19.43 -8.19 -12.41
C THR A 94 20.46 -7.91 -11.32
N GLY A 95 20.06 -7.99 -10.05
CA GLY A 95 20.87 -7.58 -8.92
C GLY A 95 20.87 -6.08 -8.65
N ASP A 96 20.13 -5.29 -9.44
CA ASP A 96 20.02 -3.84 -9.26
C ASP A 96 19.44 -3.48 -7.90
N LEU A 97 19.90 -2.37 -7.34
CA LEU A 97 19.31 -1.76 -6.15
C LEU A 97 18.33 -0.68 -6.57
N LEU A 98 17.09 -0.79 -6.11
CA LEU A 98 16.03 0.17 -6.38
C LEU A 98 15.58 0.83 -5.08
N ASP A 99 15.39 2.14 -5.11
CA ASP A 99 14.69 2.84 -4.05
C ASP A 99 13.21 2.92 -4.44
N LEU A 100 12.30 2.42 -3.60
CA LEU A 100 10.85 2.53 -3.82
C LEU A 100 10.22 3.43 -2.75
N ASP A 101 9.42 4.39 -3.18
CA ASP A 101 8.57 5.22 -2.31
C ASP A 101 7.20 4.52 -2.14
N PHE A 102 6.77 4.37 -0.89
CA PHE A 102 5.47 3.81 -0.52
C PHE A 102 4.59 4.91 0.08
N ASP A 103 3.46 5.21 -0.55
CA ASP A 103 2.46 6.13 -0.01
C ASP A 103 1.41 5.36 0.77
N VAL A 104 1.13 5.82 1.99
CA VAL A 104 0.28 5.15 2.96
C VAL A 104 -0.78 6.13 3.47
N GLU A 105 -2.05 5.73 3.40
CA GLU A 105 -3.16 6.44 4.02
C GLU A 105 -3.43 5.91 5.43
N ASP A 106 -3.83 6.80 6.34
CA ASP A 106 -4.36 6.43 7.65
C ASP A 106 -5.91 6.48 7.61
N LEU A 107 -6.52 5.31 7.80
CA LEU A 107 -7.95 5.09 7.81
C LEU A 107 -8.50 4.98 9.24
N GLY A 108 -7.98 5.80 10.16
CA GLY A 108 -8.40 5.84 11.55
C GLY A 108 -7.87 4.66 12.36
N GLY A 109 -6.55 4.49 12.38
CA GLY A 109 -5.87 3.41 13.10
C GLY A 109 -5.69 2.13 12.28
N LYS A 110 -5.97 2.19 10.98
CA LYS A 110 -5.64 1.16 9.98
C LYS A 110 -4.89 1.82 8.84
N PHE A 111 -3.94 1.12 8.25
CA PHE A 111 -3.19 1.63 7.11
C PHE A 111 -3.69 1.04 5.79
N GLY A 112 -3.80 1.91 4.79
CA GLY A 112 -4.00 1.54 3.39
C GLY A 112 -2.77 1.89 2.58
N LEU A 113 -2.40 1.04 1.62
CA LEU A 113 -1.38 1.37 0.65
C LEU A 113 -2.03 2.09 -0.53
N VAL A 114 -1.55 3.29 -0.84
CA VAL A 114 -2.12 4.16 -1.88
C VAL A 114 -1.37 3.98 -3.19
N ASP A 115 -0.05 4.09 -3.15
CA ASP A 115 0.80 3.96 -4.34
C ASP A 115 2.20 3.44 -3.97
N ILE A 116 2.87 2.82 -4.95
CA ILE A 116 4.27 2.40 -4.86
C ILE A 116 4.98 2.85 -6.13
N ARG A 117 6.04 3.62 -5.98
CA ARG A 117 6.77 4.21 -7.10
C ARG A 117 8.26 3.90 -7.00
N ILE A 118 8.88 3.54 -8.12
CA ILE A 118 10.34 3.39 -8.19
C ILE A 118 10.94 4.79 -8.27
N HIS A 119 11.64 5.19 -7.21
CA HIS A 119 12.28 6.49 -7.08
C HIS A 119 13.70 6.49 -7.62
N LYS A 120 14.51 5.44 -7.37
CA LYS A 120 15.89 5.40 -7.87
C LYS A 120 16.28 4.06 -8.50
N ASP A 121 17.16 4.12 -9.50
CA ASP A 121 17.92 2.97 -10.03
C ASP A 121 19.38 3.10 -9.61
N ASN A 122 19.90 2.16 -8.83
CA ASN A 122 21.29 2.12 -8.38
C ASN A 122 21.76 3.49 -7.85
N GLY A 123 20.91 4.14 -7.04
CA GLY A 123 21.14 5.47 -6.45
C GLY A 123 20.85 6.67 -7.37
N SER A 124 20.54 6.46 -8.65
CA SER A 124 20.19 7.52 -9.61
C SER A 124 18.69 7.80 -9.59
N PRO A 125 18.23 9.02 -9.27
CA PRO A 125 16.81 9.33 -9.15
C PRO A 125 16.08 9.36 -10.49
N ARG A 126 14.85 8.85 -10.50
CA ARG A 126 13.92 8.81 -11.63
C ARG A 126 12.98 10.00 -11.67
N TYR A 127 12.78 10.65 -10.54
CA TYR A 127 11.98 11.86 -10.40
C TYR A 127 12.47 12.69 -9.21
N THR A 128 12.04 13.93 -9.18
CA THR A 128 12.14 14.85 -8.04
C THR A 128 10.76 15.47 -7.80
N TYR A 129 10.65 16.32 -6.80
CA TYR A 129 9.48 17.17 -6.59
C TYR A 129 9.82 18.63 -6.88
N ASP A 130 8.86 19.40 -7.41
CA ASP A 130 8.96 20.86 -7.51
C ASP A 130 8.57 21.55 -6.19
N GLU A 131 8.54 22.89 -6.19
CA GLU A 131 8.18 23.68 -5.00
C GLU A 131 6.72 23.54 -4.56
N ASN A 132 5.86 22.93 -5.39
CA ASN A 132 4.45 22.68 -5.13
C ASN A 132 4.17 21.19 -4.90
N ASP A 133 5.21 20.39 -4.61
CA ASP A 133 5.15 18.94 -4.43
C ASP A 133 4.65 18.16 -5.66
N ASN A 134 4.72 18.74 -6.86
CA ASN A 134 4.43 17.98 -8.08
C ASN A 134 5.60 17.06 -8.42
N LEU A 135 5.30 15.81 -8.80
CA LEU A 135 6.31 14.87 -9.27
C LEU A 135 6.85 15.29 -10.65
N ILE A 136 8.15 15.53 -10.72
CA ILE A 136 8.89 15.90 -11.94
C ILE A 136 9.77 14.72 -12.37
N PRO A 137 9.44 14.03 -13.47
CA PRO A 137 10.28 12.97 -14.01
C PRO A 137 11.67 13.50 -14.39
N LEU A 138 12.70 12.73 -14.05
CA LEU A 138 14.08 12.95 -14.46
C LEU A 138 14.43 12.04 -15.64
N PRO A 139 15.29 12.52 -16.57
CA PRO A 139 15.73 11.75 -17.74
C PRO A 139 16.42 10.43 -17.38
#